data_AF-A0A819TN24-F1
#
_entry.id   AF-A0A819TN24-F1
#
_cell.length_a   1.000
_cell.length_b   1.000
_cell.length_c   1.000
_cell.angle_alpha   90.00
_cell.angle_beta   90.00
_cell.angle_gamma   90.00
#
_symmetry.space_group_name_H-M   'P 1'
#
loop_
_entity.id
_entity.type
_entity.pdbx_description
1 polymer ?
#
loop_
_entity_poly.entity_id
_entity_poly.type
_entity_poly.pdbx_seq_one_letter_code
_entity_poly.pdbx_strand_id
1 'polypeptide(L)'
;RLSLEKAYYFDPIPERLPEEFYSKILGLGCQMWGEWIPTIDRMNQQIFPRLAAYAEVGWTSLKNKNYQNFQQKLTSYFYKRWDKQEISYYKLTQ
;
A
#
# COMPACT_ATOMS: atom_id res chain seq x y z
N ARG A 1 -0.79 -11.64 -8.93
CA ARG A 1 -0.46 -10.77 -7.76
C ARG A 1 -0.58 -9.32 -8.21
N LEU A 2 -1.23 -8.46 -7.44
CA LEU A 2 -1.28 -7.02 -7.74
C LEU A 2 0.12 -6.41 -7.62
N SER A 3 0.57 -5.64 -8.61
CA SER A 3 1.86 -4.93 -8.55
C SER A 3 1.82 -3.81 -7.51
N LEU A 4 2.98 -3.43 -6.98
CA LEU A 4 3.07 -2.32 -6.03
C LEU A 4 2.63 -1.00 -6.68
N GLU A 5 2.99 -0.80 -7.95
CA GLU A 5 2.57 0.37 -8.73
C GLU A 5 1.05 0.49 -8.80
N LYS A 6 0.35 -0.61 -9.13
CA LYS A 6 -1.12 -0.62 -9.15
C LYS A 6 -1.73 -0.34 -7.78
N ALA A 7 -1.11 -0.83 -6.70
CA ALA A 7 -1.57 -0.52 -5.35
C ALA A 7 -1.38 0.97 -5.00
N TYR A 8 -0.27 1.57 -5.44
CA TYR A 8 0.02 2.99 -5.21
C TYR A 8 -0.89 3.94 -6.00
N TYR A 9 -1.25 3.58 -7.24
CA TYR A 9 -2.16 4.38 -8.07
C TYR A 9 -3.64 4.12 -7.80
N PHE A 10 -3.98 3.29 -6.82
CA PHE A 10 -5.36 3.16 -6.37
C PHE A 10 -5.92 4.54 -5.95
N ASP A 11 -7.14 4.82 -6.43
CA ASP A 11 -7.93 5.99 -6.04
C ASP A 11 -9.10 5.54 -5.15
N PRO A 12 -9.23 6.08 -3.92
CA PRO A 12 -10.38 5.78 -3.04
C PRO A 12 -11.72 6.25 -3.61
N ILE A 13 -11.70 7.21 -4.54
CA ILE A 13 -12.89 7.80 -5.15
C ILE A 13 -13.22 7.02 -6.43
N PRO A 14 -14.38 6.34 -6.51
CA PRO A 14 -14.77 5.65 -7.74
C PRO A 14 -14.98 6.63 -8.90
N GLU A 15 -14.47 6.31 -10.08
CA GLU A 15 -14.54 7.17 -11.28
C GLU A 15 -15.96 7.62 -11.66
N ARG A 16 -16.98 6.83 -11.32
CA ARG A 16 -18.39 7.08 -11.66
C ARG A 16 -19.20 7.62 -10.48
N LEU A 17 -18.56 7.98 -9.37
CA LEU A 17 -19.25 8.56 -8.23
C LEU A 17 -19.49 10.06 -8.50
N PRO A 18 -20.73 10.56 -8.39
CA PRO A 18 -20.98 11.99 -8.50
C PRO A 18 -20.28 12.77 -7.37
N GLU A 19 -19.76 13.96 -7.68
CA GLU A 19 -18.98 14.80 -6.75
C GLU A 19 -19.72 15.12 -5.44
N GLU A 20 -21.05 15.22 -5.49
CA GLU A 20 -21.90 15.45 -4.31
C GLU A 20 -21.72 14.37 -3.22
N PHE A 21 -21.32 13.15 -3.61
CA PHE A 21 -21.08 12.04 -2.69
C PHE A 21 -19.63 11.94 -2.21
N TYR A 22 -18.69 12.73 -2.72
CA TYR A 22 -17.28 12.63 -2.32
C TYR A 22 -17.10 12.88 -0.83
N SER A 23 -17.90 13.81 -0.27
CA SER A 23 -17.93 14.09 1.17
C SER A 23 -18.41 12.92 2.05
N LYS A 24 -19.01 11.88 1.46
CA LYS A 24 -19.48 10.67 2.15
C LYS A 24 -18.40 9.59 2.23
N ILE A 25 -17.29 9.74 1.50
CA ILE A 25 -16.15 8.81 1.58
C ILE A 25 -15.34 9.15 2.83
N LEU A 26 -15.38 8.25 3.82
CA LEU A 26 -14.65 8.44 5.08
C LEU A 26 -13.17 8.03 4.99
N GLY A 27 -12.82 7.20 4.00
CA GLY A 27 -11.47 6.71 3.81
C GLY A 27 -11.44 5.41 3.02
N LEU A 28 -10.34 4.68 3.17
CA LEU A 28 -10.12 3.40 2.49
C LEU A 28 -9.69 2.32 3.48
N GLY A 29 -9.92 1.08 3.11
CA GLY A 29 -9.39 -0.10 3.78
C GLY A 29 -8.46 -0.90 2.88
N CYS A 30 -7.55 -1.65 3.48
CA CYS A 30 -6.74 -2.66 2.80
C CYS A 30 -6.97 -4.01 3.49
N GLN A 31 -7.90 -4.80 2.98
CA GLN A 31 -8.27 -6.09 3.56
C GLN A 31 -7.22 -7.16 3.24
N MET A 32 -6.97 -8.04 4.21
CA MET A 32 -6.13 -9.22 4.06
C MET A 32 -6.96 -10.46 4.40
N TRP A 33 -7.14 -11.34 3.42
CA TRP A 33 -7.88 -12.59 3.55
C TRP A 33 -6.91 -13.73 3.89
N GLY A 34 -7.24 -14.49 4.94
CA GLY A 34 -6.31 -15.42 5.60
C GLY A 34 -6.53 -16.90 5.30
N GLU A 35 -7.44 -17.28 4.39
CA GLU A 35 -7.89 -18.67 4.19
C GLU A 35 -6.74 -19.64 3.91
N TRP A 36 -5.67 -19.18 3.25
CA TRP A 36 -4.51 -19.99 2.85
C TRP A 36 -3.17 -19.42 3.34
N ILE A 37 -3.17 -18.75 4.50
CA ILE A 37 -1.98 -18.09 5.05
C ILE A 37 -1.69 -18.63 6.46
N PRO A 38 -0.95 -19.76 6.56
CA PRO A 38 -0.77 -20.46 7.83
C PRO A 38 0.29 -19.82 8.76
N THR A 39 1.10 -18.88 8.27
CA THR A 39 2.18 -18.28 9.05
C THR A 39 2.19 -16.75 8.95
N ILE A 40 2.67 -16.11 10.03
CA ILE A 40 2.88 -14.65 10.09
C ILE A 40 3.86 -14.20 9.00
N ASP A 41 4.89 -14.99 8.72
CA ASP A 41 5.86 -14.68 7.66
C ASP A 41 5.19 -14.60 6.29
N ARG A 42 4.36 -15.60 5.94
CA ARG A 42 3.56 -15.60 4.72
C ARG A 42 2.61 -14.40 4.66
N MET A 43 1.95 -14.10 5.78
CA MET A 43 1.07 -12.93 5.90
C MET A 43 1.84 -11.62 5.61
N ASN A 44 2.99 -11.43 6.25
CA ASN A 44 3.80 -10.22 6.09
C ASN A 44 4.31 -10.08 4.65
N GLN A 45 4.74 -11.17 4.01
CA GLN A 45 5.13 -11.15 2.58
C GLN A 45 3.96 -10.82 1.64
N GLN A 46 2.72 -11.09 2.04
CA GLN A 46 1.55 -10.64 1.29
C GLN A 46 1.28 -9.15 1.54
N ILE A 47 1.32 -8.70 2.79
CA ILE A 47 0.93 -7.34 3.17
C ILE A 47 2.00 -6.31 2.77
N PHE A 48 3.27 -6.58 3.03
CA PHE A 48 4.38 -5.67 2.76
C PHE A 48 5.04 -5.95 1.40
N PRO A 49 5.38 -4.91 0.61
CA PRO A 49 5.32 -3.47 0.92
C PRO A 49 3.98 -2.77 0.61
N ARG A 50 2.96 -3.49 0.13
CA ARG A 50 1.71 -2.90 -0.37
C ARG A 50 0.95 -2.08 0.68
N LEU A 51 1.01 -2.48 1.95
CA LEU A 51 0.43 -1.71 3.05
C LEU A 51 0.93 -0.27 3.10
N ALA A 52 2.23 -0.05 2.84
CA ALA A 52 2.80 1.29 2.81
C ALA A 52 2.23 2.13 1.64
N ALA A 53 1.98 1.51 0.48
CA ALA A 53 1.36 2.18 -0.65
C ALA A 53 -0.07 2.61 -0.33
N TYR A 54 -0.89 1.73 0.26
CA TYR A 54 -2.26 2.08 0.67
C TYR A 54 -2.30 3.14 1.78
N ALA A 55 -1.35 3.11 2.72
CA ALA A 55 -1.21 4.16 3.72
C ALA A 55 -0.90 5.52 3.08
N GLU A 56 -0.03 5.56 2.07
CA GLU A 56 0.26 6.80 1.34
C GLU A 56 -0.94 7.29 0.53
N VAL A 57 -1.72 6.39 -0.08
CA VAL A 57 -2.98 6.74 -0.78
C VAL A 57 -3.98 7.39 0.17
N GLY A 58 -4.14 6.85 1.39
CA GLY A 58 -5.13 7.36 2.34
C GLY A 58 -4.72 8.64 3.06
N TRP A 59 -3.41 8.94 3.09
CA TRP A 59 -2.86 10.05 3.88
C TRP A 59 -2.39 11.25 3.04
N THR A 60 -1.84 10.99 1.85
CA THR A 60 -1.20 12.03 1.03
C THR A 60 -2.19 12.64 0.05
N SER A 61 -2.28 13.97 0.02
CA SER A 61 -3.09 14.68 -0.97
C SER A 61 -2.64 14.34 -2.40
N LEU A 62 -3.58 14.16 -3.33
CA LEU A 62 -3.31 13.74 -4.72
C LEU A 62 -2.20 14.55 -5.41
N LYS A 63 -2.19 15.88 -5.23
CA LYS A 63 -1.16 16.78 -5.80
C LYS A 63 0.29 16.48 -5.38
N ASN A 64 0.47 15.76 -4.28
CA ASN A 64 1.78 15.43 -3.70
C ASN A 64 2.18 13.97 -3.97
N LYS A 65 1.32 13.16 -4.60
CA LYS A 65 1.65 11.76 -4.91
C LYS A 65 2.74 11.70 -5.97
N ASN A 66 3.84 11.03 -5.66
CA ASN A 66 4.91 10.73 -6.61
C ASN A 66 5.45 9.32 -6.37
N TYR A 67 5.19 8.41 -7.32
CA TYR A 67 5.55 6.99 -7.18
C TYR A 67 7.08 6.77 -7.09
N GLN A 68 7.87 7.53 -7.84
CA GLN A 68 9.34 7.40 -7.81
C GLN A 68 9.91 7.81 -6.44
N ASN A 69 9.41 8.89 -5.85
CA ASN A 69 9.77 9.32 -4.50
C ASN A 69 9.36 8.27 -3.46
N PHE A 70 8.16 7.70 -3.60
CA PHE A 70 7.70 6.59 -2.75
C PHE A 70 8.64 5.38 -2.84
N GLN A 71 9.01 4.94 -4.05
CA GLN A 71 9.95 3.82 -4.24
C GLN A 71 11.33 4.11 -3.64
N GLN A 72 11.82 5.34 -3.77
CA GLN A 72 13.08 5.76 -3.15
C GLN A 72 13.00 5.70 -1.62
N LYS A 73 11.94 6.21 -1.00
CA LYS A 73 11.72 6.13 0.46
C LYS A 73 11.56 4.68 0.93
N LEU A 74 10.84 3.86 0.16
CA LEU A 74 10.65 2.45 0.44
C LEU A 74 12.01 1.74 0.55
N THR A 75 12.89 1.99 -0.42
CA THR A 75 14.20 1.35 -0.53
C THR A 75 15.21 1.92 0.47
N SER A 76 15.25 3.24 0.64
CA SER A 76 16.26 3.93 1.47
C SER A 76 15.97 3.85 2.97
N TYR A 77 14.69 3.79 3.37
CA TYR A 77 14.24 3.90 4.76
C TYR A 77 13.40 2.71 5.22
N PHE A 78 12.30 2.37 4.54
CA PHE A 78 11.34 1.39 5.07
C PHE A 78 11.88 -0.03 5.13
N TYR A 79 12.56 -0.52 4.08
CA TYR A 79 13.16 -1.87 4.11
C TYR A 79 14.12 -2.04 5.28
N LYS A 80 15.02 -1.08 5.52
CA LYS A 80 15.93 -1.11 6.67
C LYS A 80 15.20 -1.14 8.01
N ARG A 81 14.06 -0.45 8.11
CA ARG A 81 13.25 -0.43 9.33
C ARG A 81 12.56 -1.77 9.55
N TRP A 82 11.98 -2.36 8.51
CA TRP A 82 11.31 -3.66 8.59
C TRP A 82 12.30 -4.79 8.86
N ASP A 83 13.50 -4.75 8.28
CA ASP A 83 14.59 -5.69 8.59
C ASP A 83 14.93 -5.66 10.09
N LYS A 84 15.06 -4.46 10.68
CA LYS A 84 15.32 -4.30 12.13
C LYS A 84 14.18 -4.79 13.03
N GLN A 85 12.96 -4.88 12.49
CA GLN A 85 11.78 -5.34 13.20
C GLN A 85 11.46 -6.81 12.87
N GLU A 86 12.32 -7.49 12.09
CA GLU A 86 12.13 -8.87 11.65
C GLU A 86 10.80 -9.08 10.89
N ILE A 87 10.33 -8.04 10.19
CA ILE A 87 9.13 -8.09 9.36
C ILE A 87 9.54 -8.52 7.95
N SER A 88 9.13 -9.72 7.55
CA SER A 88 9.31 -10.18 6.18
C SER A 88 8.46 -9.40 5.19
N TYR A 89 9.02 -9.04 4.05
CA TYR A 89 8.32 -8.31 3.00
C TYR A 89 8.67 -8.89 1.64
N TYR A 90 7.80 -8.68 0.66
CA TYR A 90 8.10 -9.08 -0.70
C TYR A 90 9.07 -8.09 -1.35
N LYS A 91 10.24 -8.59 -1.75
CA LYS A 91 11.21 -7.82 -2.53
C LYS A 91 10.69 -7.69 -3.96
N LEU A 92 10.59 -6.45 -4.45
CA LEU A 92 10.33 -6.21 -5.86
C LEU A 92 11.59 -6.64 -6.62
N THR A 93 11.47 -7.65 -7.47
CA THR A 93 12.46 -7.93 -8.49
C THR A 93 12.54 -6.71 -9.41
N GLN A 94 13.76 -6.24 -9.70
CA GLN A 94 14.00 -5.21 -10.71
C GLN A 94 13.54 -5.66 -12.09
#